data_AF-A0A4U0NJ85-F1
#
_entry.id   AF-A0A4U0NJ85-F1
#
_cell.length_a   1.000
_cell.length_b   1.000
_cell.length_c   1.000
_cell.angle_alpha   90.00
_cell.angle_beta   90.00
_cell.angle_gamma   90.00
#
_symmetry.space_group_name_H-M   'P 1'
#
loop_
_entity.id
_entity.type
_entity.pdbx_description
1 polymer ?
#
loop_
_entity_poly.entity_id
_entity_poly.type
_entity_poly.pdbx_seq_one_letter_code
_entity_poly.pdbx_strand_id
1 'polypeptide(L)'
;MLSRRRIAVAAATVLAGVLLTAAPAGAHSATPTAVPASPTVKDAAAYCGYYDGNATTGRGDRGDRVREVQCLINLWNGGTPLQVDGDFGPRTESWVVYFQDVNGLGVDGIVGPETWNALRGV
;
A
#
# COMPACT_ATOMS: atom_id res chain seq x y z
N MET A 1 38.42 -19.21 -43.39
CA MET A 1 37.61 -18.59 -44.46
C MET A 1 36.65 -17.60 -43.82
N LEU A 2 37.06 -16.31 -43.77
CA LEU A 2 36.22 -15.20 -43.31
C LEU A 2 35.44 -14.67 -44.52
N SER A 3 34.10 -14.68 -44.47
CA SER A 3 33.29 -14.00 -45.48
C SER A 3 32.91 -12.60 -44.98
N ARG A 4 33.34 -11.58 -45.72
CA ARG A 4 32.98 -10.17 -45.58
C ARG A 4 32.42 -9.68 -46.92
N ARG A 5 31.34 -8.89 -46.89
CA ARG A 5 30.93 -7.74 -47.76
C ARG A 5 29.42 -7.51 -47.57
N ARG A 6 28.89 -6.44 -46.93
CA ARG A 6 28.81 -4.99 -47.24
C ARG A 6 28.18 -4.66 -48.60
N ILE A 7 27.05 -3.92 -48.59
CA ILE A 7 26.54 -2.80 -49.47
C ILE A 7 25.04 -2.57 -49.08
N ALA A 8 24.68 -1.49 -48.34
CA ALA A 8 24.23 -0.13 -48.75
C ALA A 8 22.82 -0.09 -49.41
N VAL A 9 21.76 0.36 -48.72
CA VAL A 9 21.21 1.74 -48.50
C VAL A 9 20.50 2.36 -49.72
N ALA A 10 19.17 2.59 -49.59
CA ALA A 10 18.40 3.78 -50.04
C ALA A 10 16.94 3.60 -49.56
N ALA A 11 16.46 4.32 -48.55
CA ALA A 11 15.89 5.68 -48.59
C ALA A 11 14.50 5.75 -49.24
N ALA A 12 13.46 5.86 -48.40
CA ALA A 12 12.17 6.45 -48.75
C ALA A 12 11.59 7.13 -47.50
N THR A 13 11.89 8.43 -47.36
CA THR A 13 11.19 9.35 -46.46
C THR A 13 9.83 9.70 -47.06
N VAL A 14 8.75 9.49 -46.31
CA VAL A 14 7.51 10.27 -46.48
C VAL A 14 7.13 10.80 -45.12
N LEU A 15 7.29 12.12 -44.96
CA LEU A 15 6.76 12.92 -43.87
C LEU A 15 5.25 13.07 -44.08
N ALA A 16 4.45 12.59 -43.13
CA ALA A 16 3.10 13.08 -42.91
C ALA A 16 2.83 13.01 -41.41
N GLY A 17 2.92 14.19 -40.78
CA GLY A 17 2.62 14.37 -39.38
C GLY A 17 1.15 14.03 -39.09
N VAL A 18 0.97 13.27 -38.02
CA VAL A 18 -0.28 13.28 -37.26
C VAL A 18 0.13 13.65 -35.84
N LEU A 19 -0.06 14.93 -35.51
CA LEU A 19 -0.07 15.41 -34.14
C LEU A 19 -1.28 14.76 -33.45
N LEU A 20 -1.09 13.59 -32.84
CA LEU A 20 -2.10 13.04 -31.94
C LEU A 20 -1.91 13.72 -30.59
N THR A 21 -2.73 14.75 -30.42
CA THR A 21 -2.91 15.57 -29.22
C THR A 21 -2.96 14.71 -27.96
N ALA A 22 -2.13 15.09 -26.98
CA ALA A 22 -2.18 14.59 -25.61
C ALA A 22 -3.60 14.71 -25.06
N ALA A 23 -4.21 13.57 -24.72
CA ALA A 23 -5.41 13.55 -23.89
C ALA A 23 -4.99 13.82 -22.43
N PRO A 24 -5.53 14.84 -21.76
CA PRO A 24 -5.36 14.95 -20.32
C PRO A 24 -6.20 13.85 -19.70
N ALA A 25 -5.57 12.83 -19.11
CA ALA A 25 -6.26 11.99 -18.14
C ALA A 25 -6.69 12.93 -17.00
N GLY A 26 -8.01 13.09 -16.86
CA GLY A 26 -8.65 14.10 -16.03
C GLY A 26 -8.04 14.17 -14.63
N ALA A 27 -7.62 15.38 -14.27
CA ALA A 27 -7.46 15.77 -12.88
C ALA A 27 -8.80 15.53 -12.18
N HIS A 28 -8.86 14.52 -11.33
CA HIS A 28 -9.95 14.41 -10.38
C HIS A 28 -9.84 15.63 -9.46
N SER A 29 -10.79 16.54 -9.57
CA SER A 29 -11.00 17.61 -8.61
C SER A 29 -11.40 16.97 -7.28
N ALA A 30 -10.40 16.56 -6.49
CA ALA A 30 -10.60 16.35 -5.07
C ALA A 30 -10.59 17.74 -4.43
N THR A 31 -11.78 18.29 -4.20
CA THR A 31 -11.98 19.32 -3.18
C THR A 31 -11.22 18.90 -1.92
N PRO A 32 -10.36 19.75 -1.32
CA PRO A 32 -9.93 19.51 0.05
C PRO A 32 -11.16 19.69 0.94
N THR A 33 -11.84 18.59 1.24
CA THR A 33 -12.86 18.57 2.28
C THR A 33 -12.17 18.99 3.57
N ALA A 34 -12.68 20.07 4.17
CA ALA A 34 -12.24 20.63 5.42
C ALA A 34 -12.01 19.52 6.47
N VAL A 35 -10.84 19.57 7.10
CA VAL A 35 -10.48 18.77 8.27
C VAL A 35 -11.52 19.03 9.36
N PRO A 36 -12.35 18.06 9.78
CA PRO A 36 -13.12 18.25 11.00
C PRO A 36 -12.15 18.31 12.19
N ALA A 37 -12.45 19.24 13.10
CA ALA A 37 -11.68 19.64 14.26
C ALA A 37 -10.99 18.48 15.02
N SER A 38 -9.74 18.73 15.40
CA SER A 38 -8.92 17.86 16.25
C SER A 38 -9.65 17.40 17.51
N PRO A 39 -9.58 16.10 17.89
CA PRO A 39 -10.16 15.62 19.13
C PRO A 39 -9.40 16.17 20.36
N THR A 40 -10.16 16.53 21.39
CA THR A 40 -9.68 17.12 22.65
C THR A 40 -9.13 16.04 23.61
N VAL A 41 -7.80 15.85 23.61
CA VAL A 41 -6.83 15.57 24.70
C VAL A 41 -7.19 14.87 26.05
N LYS A 42 -8.37 14.28 26.30
CA LYS A 42 -8.62 13.49 27.53
C LYS A 42 -8.92 12.00 27.33
N ASP A 43 -8.94 11.54 26.07
CA ASP A 43 -8.88 10.12 25.69
C ASP A 43 -7.59 9.85 24.91
N ALA A 44 -6.45 9.84 25.59
CA ALA A 44 -5.15 9.48 25.00
C ALA A 44 -5.03 7.99 24.60
N ALA A 45 -6.17 7.28 24.52
CA ALA A 45 -6.32 5.95 23.92
C ALA A 45 -6.56 6.02 22.39
N ALA A 46 -6.73 7.22 21.81
CA ALA A 46 -6.89 7.40 20.37
C ALA A 46 -5.55 7.37 19.61
N TYR A 47 -4.76 6.29 19.75
CA TYR A 47 -3.68 6.02 18.79
C TYR A 47 -4.08 4.91 17.82
N CYS A 48 -4.72 3.84 18.30
CA CYS A 48 -5.44 2.80 17.56
C CYS A 48 -6.68 2.38 18.39
N GLY A 49 -7.63 1.64 17.82
CA GLY A 49 -8.91 1.32 18.47
C GLY A 49 -10.10 1.17 17.50
N TYR A 50 -9.84 0.90 16.22
CA TYR A 50 -10.86 0.62 15.22
C TYR A 50 -11.51 -0.76 15.41
N TYR A 51 -10.77 -1.70 16.00
CA TYR A 51 -11.24 -3.07 16.18
C TYR A 51 -10.59 -3.77 17.38
N ASP A 52 -11.41 -4.34 18.26
CA ASP A 52 -11.00 -5.00 19.50
C ASP A 52 -11.01 -6.55 19.43
N GLY A 53 -11.55 -7.14 18.35
CA GLY A 53 -11.61 -8.60 18.19
C GLY A 53 -10.32 -9.23 17.64
N ASN A 54 -10.39 -10.50 17.21
CA ASN A 54 -9.25 -11.28 16.70
C ASN A 54 -9.57 -12.06 15.41
N ALA A 55 -10.60 -11.66 14.67
CA ALA A 55 -10.97 -12.33 13.44
C ALA A 55 -9.81 -12.27 12.42
N THR A 56 -9.59 -13.38 11.72
CA THR A 56 -8.61 -13.48 10.64
C THR A 56 -8.81 -12.33 9.65
N THR A 57 -7.72 -11.62 9.38
CA THR A 57 -7.72 -10.43 8.51
C THR A 57 -6.55 -10.53 7.52
N GLY A 58 -6.82 -10.45 6.22
CA GLY A 58 -5.82 -10.66 5.17
C GLY A 58 -6.15 -9.97 3.85
N ARG A 59 -5.41 -10.31 2.79
CA ARG A 59 -5.54 -9.66 1.47
C ARG A 59 -6.97 -9.62 0.95
N GLY A 60 -7.40 -8.43 0.55
CA GLY A 60 -8.73 -8.19 0.00
C GLY A 60 -9.78 -7.84 1.04
N ASP A 61 -9.51 -8.05 2.34
CA ASP A 61 -10.37 -7.55 3.40
C ASP A 61 -10.37 -6.03 3.46
N ARG A 62 -11.45 -5.49 4.05
CA ARG A 62 -11.66 -4.05 4.19
C ARG A 62 -12.31 -3.67 5.51
N GLY A 63 -12.23 -2.39 5.86
CA GLY A 63 -12.93 -1.77 6.98
C GLY A 63 -12.11 -1.70 8.26
N ASP A 64 -12.79 -1.57 9.39
CA ASP A 64 -12.16 -1.20 10.66
C ASP A 64 -11.15 -2.22 11.19
N ARG A 65 -11.36 -3.51 10.90
CA ARG A 65 -10.36 -4.56 11.16
C ARG A 65 -9.02 -4.25 10.51
N VAL A 66 -9.04 -3.83 9.25
CA VAL A 66 -7.83 -3.51 8.50
C VAL A 66 -7.21 -2.20 8.97
N ARG A 67 -8.05 -1.19 9.28
CA ARG A 67 -7.55 0.07 9.86
C ARG A 67 -6.80 -0.18 11.15
N GLU A 68 -7.29 -1.08 11.98
CA GLU A 68 -6.60 -1.48 13.21
C GLU A 68 -5.24 -2.11 12.92
N VAL A 69 -5.16 -3.07 11.98
CA VAL A 69 -3.87 -3.66 11.56
C VAL A 69 -2.90 -2.57 11.12
N GLN A 70 -3.31 -1.71 10.19
CA GLN A 70 -2.47 -0.65 9.61
C GLN A 70 -2.00 0.32 10.69
N CYS A 71 -2.88 0.65 11.63
CA CYS A 71 -2.61 1.54 12.73
C CYS A 71 -1.58 0.95 13.72
N LEU A 72 -1.83 -0.28 14.19
CA LEU A 72 -0.95 -0.97 15.14
C LEU A 72 0.44 -1.23 14.52
N ILE A 73 0.50 -1.55 13.23
CA ILE A 73 1.77 -1.68 12.51
C ILE A 73 2.52 -0.33 12.46
N ASN A 74 1.83 0.79 12.27
CA ASN A 74 2.48 2.12 12.25
C ASN A 74 3.04 2.55 13.60
N LEU A 75 2.49 2.01 14.69
CA LEU A 75 3.06 2.16 16.03
C LEU A 75 4.36 1.36 16.21
N TRP A 76 4.56 0.34 15.40
CA TRP A 76 5.75 -0.50 15.42
C TRP A 76 6.84 0.09 14.50
N ASN A 77 7.96 0.52 15.11
CA ASN A 77 8.99 1.33 14.45
C ASN A 77 9.98 0.54 13.57
N GLY A 78 9.50 -0.12 12.50
CA GLY A 78 10.38 -0.96 11.65
C GLY A 78 10.27 -0.75 10.14
N GLY A 79 9.60 0.29 9.66
CA GLY A 79 9.52 0.53 8.21
C GLY A 79 8.80 1.82 7.83
N THR A 80 8.49 1.95 6.54
CA THR A 80 7.72 3.11 6.05
C THR A 80 6.26 3.00 6.47
N PRO A 81 5.67 4.04 7.10
CA PRO A 81 4.29 4.01 7.54
C PRO A 81 3.29 3.65 6.42
N LEU A 82 2.30 2.85 6.78
CA LEU A 82 1.11 2.56 5.99
C LEU A 82 0.14 3.73 6.06
N GLN A 83 -0.66 3.87 5.01
CA GLN A 83 -1.90 4.63 5.10
C GLN A 83 -2.92 3.81 5.89
N VAL A 84 -3.67 4.47 6.79
CA VAL A 84 -4.77 3.84 7.54
C VAL A 84 -6.07 4.04 6.76
N ASP A 85 -6.18 3.43 5.58
CA ASP A 85 -7.34 3.53 4.69
C ASP A 85 -8.39 2.46 4.95
N GLY A 86 -8.00 1.35 5.58
CA GLY A 86 -8.84 0.19 5.80
C GLY A 86 -8.94 -0.75 4.61
N ASP A 87 -8.03 -0.68 3.64
CA ASP A 87 -7.93 -1.63 2.53
C ASP A 87 -6.70 -2.54 2.70
N PHE A 88 -6.90 -3.85 2.79
CA PHE A 88 -5.79 -4.79 2.97
C PHE A 88 -5.16 -5.11 1.62
N GLY A 89 -4.38 -4.14 1.14
CA GLY A 89 -3.66 -4.21 -0.13
C GLY A 89 -2.29 -4.91 -0.02
N PRO A 90 -1.56 -5.00 -1.15
CA PRO A 90 -0.24 -5.61 -1.20
C PRO A 90 0.77 -5.01 -0.21
N ARG A 91 0.65 -3.70 0.05
CA ARG A 91 1.54 -2.99 0.98
C ARG A 91 1.29 -3.40 2.43
N THR A 92 0.03 -3.54 2.83
CA THR A 92 -0.34 -4.01 4.17
C THR A 92 0.12 -5.45 4.37
N GLU A 93 -0.09 -6.33 3.39
CA GLU A 93 0.40 -7.72 3.47
C GLU A 93 1.91 -7.80 3.61
N SER A 94 2.67 -7.07 2.79
CA SER A 94 4.13 -7.08 2.87
C SER A 94 4.63 -6.65 4.24
N TRP A 95 3.91 -5.74 4.89
CA TRP A 95 4.20 -5.30 6.25
C TRP A 95 3.84 -6.36 7.30
N VAL A 96 2.71 -7.05 7.14
CA VAL A 96 2.33 -8.18 8.01
C VAL A 96 3.34 -9.30 7.92
N VAL A 97 3.76 -9.67 6.70
CA VAL A 97 4.82 -10.67 6.46
C VAL A 97 6.11 -10.27 7.17
N TYR A 98 6.54 -9.02 7.02
CA TYR A 98 7.75 -8.52 7.70
C TYR A 98 7.61 -8.56 9.22
N PHE A 99 6.46 -8.10 9.75
CA PHE A 99 6.17 -8.13 11.18
C PHE A 99 6.17 -9.57 11.73
N GLN A 100 5.59 -10.52 11.00
CA GLN A 100 5.58 -11.93 11.39
C GLN A 100 7.00 -12.51 11.44
N ASP A 101 7.82 -12.24 10.41
CA ASP A 101 9.20 -12.72 10.31
C ASP A 101 10.05 -12.24 11.49
N VAL A 102 10.06 -10.94 11.77
CA VAL A 102 10.88 -10.35 12.84
C VAL A 102 10.40 -10.69 14.26
N ASN A 103 9.14 -11.10 14.43
CA ASN A 103 8.59 -11.56 15.71
C ASN A 103 8.56 -13.09 15.84
N GLY A 104 9.08 -13.84 14.86
CA GLY A 104 9.13 -15.31 14.91
C GLY A 104 7.76 -15.99 14.84
N LEU A 105 6.79 -15.36 14.19
CA LEU A 105 5.46 -15.90 13.95
C LEU A 105 5.42 -16.74 12.66
N GLY A 106 4.32 -17.47 12.44
CA GLY A 106 4.04 -18.05 11.14
C GLY A 106 3.95 -16.96 10.07
N VAL A 107 4.82 -17.03 9.06
CA VAL A 107 4.93 -16.02 7.99
C VAL A 107 3.99 -16.38 6.84
N ASP A 108 2.73 -15.98 6.96
CA ASP A 108 1.66 -16.26 6.00
C ASP A 108 0.98 -15.00 5.43
N GLY A 109 1.34 -13.81 5.93
CA GLY A 109 0.75 -12.54 5.53
C GLY A 109 -0.67 -12.31 6.03
N ILE A 110 -1.16 -13.16 6.93
CA ILE A 110 -2.51 -13.13 7.48
C ILE A 110 -2.45 -12.76 8.96
N VAL A 111 -3.25 -11.78 9.37
CA VAL A 111 -3.38 -11.41 10.78
C VAL A 111 -4.38 -12.35 11.45
N GLY A 112 -3.86 -13.45 11.98
CA GLY A 112 -4.58 -14.40 12.84
C GLY A 112 -4.48 -14.04 14.34
N PRO A 113 -5.04 -14.87 15.24
CA PRO A 113 -5.06 -14.60 16.68
C PRO A 113 -3.67 -14.32 17.29
N GLU A 114 -2.65 -15.09 16.91
CA GLU A 114 -1.26 -14.89 17.37
C GLU A 114 -0.68 -13.56 16.87
N THR A 115 -0.92 -13.21 15.60
CA THR A 115 -0.47 -11.92 15.05
C THR A 115 -1.20 -10.74 15.69
N TRP A 116 -2.50 -10.88 15.96
CA TRP A 116 -3.28 -9.88 16.70
C TRP A 116 -2.75 -9.63 18.11
N ASN A 117 -2.41 -10.71 18.82
CA ASN A 117 -1.83 -10.65 20.14
C ASN A 117 -0.47 -9.91 20.10
N ALA A 118 0.41 -10.31 19.18
CA ALA A 118 1.72 -9.68 19.00
C ALA A 118 1.63 -8.18 18.63
N LEU A 119 0.71 -7.79 17.73
CA LEU A 119 0.50 -6.38 17.35
C LEU A 119 0.05 -5.50 18.51
N ARG A 120 -0.68 -6.08 19.47
CA ARG A 120 -1.18 -5.37 20.67
C ARG A 120 -0.25 -5.49 21.87
N GLY A 121 0.72 -6.41 21.83
CA GLY A 121 1.64 -6.69 22.94
C GLY A 121 0.93 -7.21 24.20
N VAL A 122 -0.08 -8.08 24.03
CA VAL A 122 -0.91 -8.63 25.12
C VAL A 122 -0.67 -10.10 25.40
#